data_AF-A0A7H0F1S4-F1
#
_entry.id   AF-A0A7H0F1S4-F1
#
_cell.length_a   1.000
_cell.length_b   1.000
_cell.length_c   1.000
_cell.angle_alpha   90.00
_cell.angle_beta   90.00
_cell.angle_gamma   90.00
#
_symmetry.space_group_name_H-M   'P 1'
#
loop_
_entity.id
_entity.type
_entity.pdbx_description
1 polymer ?
#
loop_
_entity_poly.entity_id
_entity_poly.type
_entity_poly.pdbx_seq_one_letter_code
_entity_poly.pdbx_strand_id
1 'polypeptide(L)'
;MLVFDPPTGTVTRFTLARAMLNEGYYEIAKDELVDQITRDFGSLSAEQEQKIRALSITALDELEAALWDLDRMADLDRFLAQLA
;
A
#
# COMPACT_ATOMS: atom_id res chain seq x y z
N MET A 1 -13.90 -4.91 10.50
CA MET A 1 -13.52 -4.30 11.79
C MET A 1 -12.75 -3.03 11.45
N LEU A 2 -13.25 -1.85 11.81
CA LEU A 2 -12.53 -0.60 11.57
C LEU A 2 -11.53 -0.41 12.71
N VAL A 3 -10.23 -0.47 12.40
CA VAL A 3 -9.18 -0.18 13.39
C VAL A 3 -9.07 1.35 13.49
N PHE A 4 -9.55 1.89 14.61
CA PHE A 4 -9.48 3.32 14.92
C PHE A 4 -8.25 3.57 15.80
N ASP A 5 -7.36 4.46 15.35
CA ASP A 5 -6.32 5.03 16.21
C ASP A 5 -6.92 6.23 16.99
N PRO A 6 -7.00 6.17 18.33
CA PRO A 6 -7.82 7.10 19.11
C PRO A 6 -7.33 8.55 19.31
N PRO A 7 -6.12 9.02 18.93
CA PRO A 7 -5.77 10.42 19.16
C PRO A 7 -6.21 11.39 18.04
N THR A 8 -6.51 10.92 16.81
CA THR A 8 -6.76 11.84 15.67
C THR A 8 -8.09 11.63 14.94
N GLY A 9 -8.84 10.56 15.21
CA GLY A 9 -10.13 10.30 14.55
C GLY A 9 -10.04 10.17 13.02
N THR A 10 -8.83 10.08 12.49
CA THR A 10 -8.54 9.95 11.06
C THR A 10 -8.12 8.51 10.85
N VAL A 11 -8.89 7.75 10.08
CA VAL A 11 -8.36 6.51 9.50
C VAL A 11 -7.24 6.98 8.59
N THR A 12 -6.01 6.94 9.07
CA THR A 12 -4.86 7.39 8.30
C THR A 12 -4.76 6.55 7.04
N ARG A 13 -4.29 7.20 5.98
CA ARG A 13 -4.27 6.77 4.57
C ARG A 13 -3.82 5.30 4.35
N PHE A 14 -3.05 4.73 5.26
CA PHE A 14 -2.47 3.38 5.18
C PHE A 14 -2.86 2.44 6.34
N THR A 15 -3.65 2.91 7.31
CA THR A 15 -4.01 2.14 8.53
C THR A 15 -4.80 0.87 8.22
N LEU A 16 -5.61 0.86 7.16
CA LEU A 16 -6.43 -0.29 6.80
C LEU A 16 -5.58 -1.41 6.17
N ALA A 17 -4.74 -1.09 5.19
CA ALA A 17 -3.82 -2.04 4.59
C ALA A 17 -2.88 -2.64 5.66
N ARG A 18 -2.35 -1.81 6.56
CA ARG A 18 -1.51 -2.26 7.67
C ARG A 18 -2.23 -3.21 8.61
N ALA A 19 -3.49 -2.92 8.96
CA ALA A 19 -4.31 -3.81 9.78
C ALA A 19 -4.54 -5.17 9.10
N MET A 20 -4.83 -5.16 7.79
CA MET A 20 -5.02 -6.38 7.01
C MET A 20 -3.74 -7.23 6.92
N LEU A 21 -2.58 -6.61 6.74
CA LEU A 21 -1.29 -7.29 6.76
C LEU A 21 -1.03 -7.97 8.12
N ASN A 22 -1.25 -7.24 9.22
CA ASN A 22 -1.07 -7.77 10.58
C ASN A 22 -2.02 -8.94 10.89
N GLU A 23 -3.24 -8.92 10.35
CA GLU A 23 -4.22 -10.00 10.54
C GLU A 23 -4.10 -11.14 9.50
N GLY A 24 -3.14 -11.05 8.57
CA GLY A 24 -2.89 -12.08 7.57
C GLY A 24 -3.86 -12.08 6.37
N TYR A 25 -4.64 -11.01 6.21
CA TYR A 25 -5.55 -10.82 5.08
C TYR A 25 -4.83 -10.24 3.85
N TYR A 26 -3.79 -10.93 3.38
CA TYR A 26 -2.83 -10.38 2.40
C TYR A 26 -3.46 -9.99 1.05
N GLU A 27 -4.40 -10.77 0.53
CA GLU A 27 -5.05 -10.45 -0.74
C GLU A 27 -5.93 -9.19 -0.62
N ILE A 28 -6.60 -9.01 0.53
CA ILE A 28 -7.39 -7.80 0.79
C ILE A 28 -6.46 -6.60 1.01
N ALA A 29 -5.32 -6.81 1.68
CA ALA A 29 -4.31 -5.77 1.85
C ALA A 29 -3.75 -5.29 0.50
N LYS A 30 -3.51 -6.21 -0.44
CA LYS A 30 -3.07 -5.86 -1.81
C LYS A 30 -4.10 -5.01 -2.52
N ASP A 31 -5.38 -5.39 -2.46
CA ASP A 31 -6.46 -4.62 -3.07
C ASP A 31 -6.55 -3.21 -2.45
N GLU A 32 -6.47 -3.10 -1.13
CA GLU A 32 -6.47 -1.78 -0.47
C GLU A 32 -5.24 -0.95 -0.85
N LEU A 33 -4.05 -1.55 -0.94
CA LEU A 33 -2.85 -0.83 -1.38
C LEU A 33 -2.98 -0.33 -2.82
N VAL A 34 -3.49 -1.14 -3.73
CA VAL A 34 -3.74 -0.75 -5.13
C VAL A 34 -4.74 0.41 -5.20
N ASP A 35 -5.87 0.30 -4.49
CA ASP A 35 -6.88 1.35 -4.44
C ASP A 35 -6.31 2.63 -3.84
N GLN A 36 -5.56 2.52 -2.75
CA GLN A 36 -4.99 3.67 -2.06
C GLN A 36 -3.94 4.39 -2.91
N ILE A 37 -3.01 3.64 -3.50
CA ILE A 37 -2.03 4.19 -4.45
C ILE A 37 -2.75 4.86 -5.61
N THR A 38 -3.84 4.27 -6.11
CA THR A 38 -4.61 4.85 -7.21
C THR A 38 -5.28 6.18 -6.82
N ARG A 39 -5.80 6.27 -5.59
CA ARG A 39 -6.36 7.53 -5.05
C ARG A 39 -5.30 8.62 -4.90
N ASP A 40 -4.06 8.23 -4.58
CA ASP A 40 -3.02 9.15 -4.13
C ASP A 40 -2.16 9.67 -5.28
N PHE A 41 -1.85 8.80 -6.24
CA PHE A 41 -0.96 9.10 -7.36
C PHE A 41 -1.70 9.13 -8.71
N GLY A 42 -3.00 8.83 -8.74
CA GLY A 42 -3.78 8.69 -9.97
C GLY A 42 -3.77 7.27 -10.50
N SER A 43 -4.00 7.05 -11.79
CA SER A 43 -4.11 5.70 -12.34
C SER A 43 -2.79 4.92 -12.27
N LEU A 44 -2.83 3.71 -11.69
CA LEU A 44 -1.79 2.72 -11.89
C LEU A 44 -1.84 2.14 -13.30
N SER A 45 -0.67 1.88 -13.88
CA SER A 45 -0.54 1.05 -15.07
C SER A 45 -0.74 -0.42 -14.71
N ALA A 46 -1.13 -1.23 -15.71
CA ALA A 46 -1.31 -2.67 -15.52
C ALA A 46 -0.04 -3.38 -15.02
N GLU A 47 1.14 -2.90 -15.42
CA GLU A 47 2.42 -3.44 -14.96
C GLU A 47 2.67 -3.15 -13.48
N GLN A 48 2.40 -1.92 -13.03
CA GLN A 48 2.55 -1.55 -11.62
C GLN A 48 1.59 -2.33 -10.73
N GLU A 49 0.32 -2.45 -11.15
CA GLU A 49 -0.67 -3.25 -10.42
C GLU A 49 -0.24 -4.72 -10.34
N GLN A 50 0.23 -5.30 -11.44
CA GLN A 50 0.73 -6.67 -11.46
C GLN A 50 1.93 -6.84 -10.52
N LYS A 51 2.87 -5.90 -10.49
CA LYS A 51 4.02 -5.92 -9.56
C LYS A 51 3.56 -5.90 -8.12
N ILE A 52 2.66 -4.99 -7.74
CA ILE A 52 2.11 -4.89 -6.38
C ILE A 52 1.43 -6.22 -5.99
N ARG A 53 0.64 -6.81 -6.90
CA ARG A 53 -0.05 -8.09 -6.65
C ARG A 53 0.90 -9.28 -6.50
N ALA A 54 2.08 -9.20 -7.12
CA ALA A 54 3.12 -10.22 -7.07
C ALA A 54 4.07 -10.07 -5.86
N LEU A 55 3.98 -8.98 -5.09
CA LEU A 55 4.85 -8.76 -3.94
C LEU A 55 4.68 -9.86 -2.88
N SER A 56 5.81 -10.22 -2.27
CA SER A 56 5.84 -11.05 -1.06
C SER A 56 5.23 -10.27 0.12
N ILE A 57 4.85 -10.98 1.19
CA ILE A 57 4.32 -10.35 2.41
C ILE A 57 5.30 -9.32 2.97
N THR A 58 6.59 -9.66 3.04
CA THR A 58 7.65 -8.74 3.49
C THR A 58 7.71 -7.48 2.62
N ALA A 59 7.62 -7.64 1.30
CA ALA A 59 7.66 -6.51 0.38
C ALA A 59 6.38 -5.66 0.43
N LEU A 60 5.23 -6.24 0.79
CA LEU A 60 3.99 -5.48 1.05
C LEU A 60 4.10 -4.63 2.32
N ASP A 61 4.73 -5.16 3.37
CA ASP A 61 5.03 -4.39 4.59
C ASP A 61 5.98 -3.23 4.29
N GLU A 62 7.02 -3.46 3.49
CA GLU A 62 7.95 -2.41 3.06
C GLU A 62 7.27 -1.36 2.20
N LEU A 63 6.39 -1.76 1.28
CA LEU A 63 5.59 -0.84 0.46
C LEU A 63 4.67 0.01 1.32
N GLU A 64 3.93 -0.58 2.26
CA GLU A 64 3.04 0.18 3.15
C GLU A 64 3.81 1.23 3.95
N ALA A 65 4.99 0.88 4.49
CA ALA A 65 5.83 1.81 5.21
C ALA A 65 6.36 2.95 4.31
N ALA A 66 6.80 2.62 3.09
CA ALA A 66 7.38 3.59 2.16
C ALA A 66 6.35 4.57 1.58
N LEU A 67 5.08 4.18 1.48
CA LEU A 67 4.02 5.01 0.89
C LEU A 67 3.85 6.38 1.56
N TRP A 68 4.24 6.51 2.83
CA TRP A 68 4.26 7.77 3.55
C TRP A 68 5.28 8.78 3.03
N ASP A 69 6.37 8.28 2.44
CA ASP A 69 7.49 9.08 1.94
C ASP A 69 7.45 9.29 0.42
N LEU A 70 6.46 8.69 -0.27
CA LEU A 70 6.31 8.82 -1.72
C LEU A 70 5.53 10.10 -2.07
N ASP A 71 6.17 11.02 -2.80
CA ASP A 71 5.54 12.27 -3.24
C ASP A 71 4.94 12.18 -4.65
N ARG A 72 5.46 11.29 -5.51
CA ARG A 72 5.08 11.19 -6.92
C ARG A 72 5.09 9.75 -7.42
N MET A 73 4.35 9.49 -8.50
CA MET A 73 4.30 8.18 -9.17
C MET A 73 5.68 7.63 -9.57
N ALA A 74 6.61 8.51 -9.97
CA ALA A 74 7.98 8.11 -10.31
C ALA A 74 8.78 7.55 -9.12
N ASP A 75 8.43 7.93 -7.89
CA ASP A 75 9.04 7.40 -6.68
C ASP A 75 8.50 6.00 -6.37
N LEU A 76 7.21 5.75 -6.64
CA LEU A 76 6.62 4.40 -6.62
C LEU A 76 7.31 3.47 -7.62
N ASP A 77 7.51 3.91 -8.87
CA ASP A 77 8.19 3.11 -9.88
C ASP A 77 9.62 2.74 -9.46
N ARG A 78 10.35 3.71 -8.92
CA ARG A 78 11.70 3.49 -8.40
C ARG A 78 11.70 2.48 -7.26
N PHE A 79 10.74 2.61 -6.34
CA PHE A 79 10.62 1.72 -5.19
C PHE A 79 10.22 0.30 -5.60
N LEU A 80 9.21 0.12 -6.46
CA LEU A 80 8.81 -1.19 -6.97
C LEU A 80 9.94 -1.89 -7.75
N ALA A 81 10.81 -1.13 -8.43
CA ALA A 81 11.99 -1.68 -9.09
C ALA A 81 13.08 -2.17 -8.12
N GLN A 82 13.07 -1.73 -6.86
CA GLN A 82 13.99 -2.19 -5.81
C GLN A 82 13.48 -3.43 -5.07
N LEU A 83 12.16 -3.67 -5.11
CA LEU A 83 11.51 -4.82 -4.47
C LEU A 83 11.48 -6.10 -5.33
N ALA A 84 11.88 -6.00 -6.61
CA ALA A 84 11.85 -7.09 -7.59
C ALA A 84 13.07 -8.02 -7.52
#